data_AF-A0A923QD14-F1
#
_entry.id   AF-A0A923QD14-F1
#
_cell.length_a   1.000
_cell.length_b   1.000
_cell.length_c   1.000
_cell.angle_alpha   90.00
_cell.angle_beta   90.00
_cell.angle_gamma   90.00
#
_symmetry.space_group_name_H-M   'P 1'
#
loop_
_entity.id
_entity.type
_entity.pdbx_description
1 polymer ?
#
loop_
_entity_poly.entity_id
_entity_poly.type
_entity_poly.pdbx_seq_one_letter_code
_entity_poly.pdbx_strand_id
1 'polypeptide(L)'
;MKVKTDEATKKFVQVSLSQAFAADLRAHADSADRSMASQLEHWAKIARAVESVVPAGALSELKGGKDAGEIMSRLGAYLLQQKPESLRTKLAAATSPRYGVDEDDPDVAVRVDADGTVTRGRFDAASNFVPAAVVAERKNKNESRPKPRKPAQKQQASGRAVARPRKAESRPRPSLAA
;
A
#
# COMPACT_ATOMS: atom_id res chain seq x y z
N MET A 1 31.06 9.69 -10.74
CA MET A 1 30.03 10.61 -11.28
C MET A 1 28.89 10.69 -10.27
N LYS A 2 28.22 11.85 -10.11
CA LYS A 2 26.97 11.96 -9.33
C LYS A 2 25.81 12.00 -10.32
N VAL A 3 24.91 11.02 -10.26
CA VAL A 3 23.64 11.09 -10.99
C VAL A 3 22.79 12.17 -10.33
N LYS A 4 22.42 13.21 -11.10
CA LYS A 4 21.30 14.08 -10.70
C LYS A 4 20.02 13.30 -11.01
N THR A 5 19.23 12.98 -9.99
CA THR A 5 17.84 12.58 -10.20
C THR A 5 17.09 13.78 -10.77
N ASP A 6 16.41 13.63 -11.91
CA ASP A 6 15.50 14.67 -12.41
C ASP A 6 14.30 14.79 -11.47
N GLU A 7 14.32 15.83 -10.63
CA GLU A 7 13.17 16.21 -9.81
C GLU A 7 12.12 16.87 -10.72
N ALA A 8 11.25 16.04 -11.30
CA ALA A 8 10.26 16.44 -12.28
C ALA A 8 9.49 17.69 -11.84
N THR A 9 9.57 18.76 -12.66
CA THR A 9 9.10 20.11 -12.32
C THR A 9 7.59 20.15 -12.06
N LYS A 10 7.20 20.10 -10.79
CA LYS A 10 5.80 20.15 -10.35
C LYS A 10 5.19 21.53 -10.61
N LYS A 11 4.37 21.63 -11.66
CA LYS A 11 3.56 22.82 -11.93
C LYS A 11 2.30 22.78 -11.09
N PHE A 12 2.16 23.72 -10.14
CA PHE A 12 0.93 23.90 -9.37
C PHE A 12 -0.18 24.49 -10.26
N VAL A 13 -1.41 23.98 -10.08
CA VAL A 13 -2.62 24.44 -10.78
C VAL A 13 -3.74 24.49 -9.76
N GLN A 14 -4.47 25.62 -9.71
CA GLN A 14 -5.65 25.76 -8.87
C GLN A 14 -6.87 25.20 -9.59
N VAL A 15 -7.71 24.44 -8.88
CA VAL A 15 -8.98 23.90 -9.37
C VAL A 15 -10.08 24.14 -8.34
N SER A 16 -11.29 24.43 -8.80
CA SER A 16 -12.48 24.54 -7.96
C SER A 16 -13.21 23.21 -7.91
N LEU A 17 -13.58 22.76 -6.70
CA LEU A 17 -14.29 21.52 -6.43
C LEU A 17 -15.54 21.82 -5.58
N SER A 18 -16.56 20.95 -5.63
CA SER A 18 -17.67 21.06 -4.68
C SER A 18 -17.22 20.71 -3.26
N GLN A 19 -17.84 21.32 -2.25
CA GLN A 19 -17.44 21.13 -0.85
C GLN A 19 -17.59 19.67 -0.40
N ALA A 20 -18.63 18.97 -0.87
CA ALA A 20 -18.83 17.54 -0.62
C ALA A 20 -17.68 16.70 -1.21
N PHE A 21 -17.40 16.84 -2.52
CA PHE A 21 -16.32 16.10 -3.17
C PHE A 21 -14.94 16.42 -2.57
N ALA A 22 -14.71 17.65 -2.11
CA ALA A 22 -13.48 18.01 -1.40
C ALA A 22 -13.37 17.33 -0.03
N ALA A 23 -14.48 17.11 0.69
CA ALA A 23 -14.51 16.34 1.93
C ALA A 23 -14.29 14.84 1.68
N ASP A 24 -14.95 14.27 0.66
CA ASP A 24 -14.80 12.86 0.28
C ASP A 24 -13.36 12.55 -0.18
N LEU A 25 -12.81 13.40 -1.06
CA LEU A 25 -11.41 13.34 -1.50
C LEU A 25 -10.44 13.42 -0.31
N ARG A 26 -10.77 14.22 0.72
CA ARG A 26 -9.96 14.29 1.93
C ARG A 26 -10.04 12.99 2.73
N ALA A 27 -11.23 12.48 3.02
CA ALA A 27 -11.40 11.23 3.76
C ALA A 27 -10.69 10.05 3.06
N HIS A 28 -10.74 9.98 1.73
CA HIS A 28 -10.02 8.99 0.92
C HIS A 28 -8.51 9.24 0.78
N ALA A 29 -8.02 10.46 1.01
CA ALA A 29 -6.59 10.76 1.03
C ALA A 29 -5.98 10.44 2.41
N ASP A 30 -6.65 10.90 3.48
CA ASP A 30 -6.25 10.67 4.88
C ASP A 30 -6.26 9.15 5.20
N SER A 31 -7.26 8.38 4.73
CA SER A 31 -7.32 6.91 4.91
C SER A 31 -6.34 6.11 4.03
N ALA A 32 -5.69 6.73 3.05
CA ALA A 32 -4.74 6.08 2.14
C ALA A 32 -3.29 6.56 2.33
N ASP A 33 -3.03 7.34 3.39
CA ASP A 33 -1.77 8.04 3.70
C ASP A 33 -1.23 8.85 2.52
N ARG A 34 -2.07 9.73 1.96
CA ARG A 34 -1.78 10.53 0.76
C ARG A 34 -2.18 11.99 0.94
N SER A 35 -1.55 12.86 0.17
CA SER A 35 -2.09 14.20 -0.07
C SER A 35 -3.32 14.13 -0.98
N MET A 36 -4.27 15.05 -0.81
CA MET A 36 -5.47 15.14 -1.67
C MET A 36 -5.12 15.23 -3.17
N ALA A 37 -4.04 15.92 -3.53
CA ALA A 37 -3.54 15.97 -4.90
C ALA A 37 -3.08 14.58 -5.41
N SER A 38 -2.31 13.84 -4.60
CA SER A 38 -1.86 12.49 -4.93
C SER A 38 -3.02 11.49 -5.05
N GLN A 39 -4.06 11.65 -4.22
CA GLN A 39 -5.26 10.81 -4.29
C GLN A 39 -6.13 11.14 -5.51
N LEU A 40 -6.28 12.42 -5.87
CA LEU A 40 -6.97 12.84 -7.09
C LEU A 40 -6.23 12.37 -8.36
N GLU A 41 -4.89 12.46 -8.37
CA GLU A 41 -4.07 11.84 -9.41
C GLU A 41 -4.25 10.32 -9.50
N HIS A 42 -4.35 9.63 -8.36
CA HIS A 42 -4.54 8.18 -8.31
C HIS A 42 -5.90 7.77 -8.89
N TRP A 43 -6.98 8.47 -8.53
CA TRP A 43 -8.29 8.30 -9.17
C TRP A 43 -8.26 8.59 -10.68
N ALA A 44 -7.57 9.65 -11.13
CA ALA A 44 -7.41 9.93 -12.55
C ALA A 44 -6.61 8.84 -13.31
N LYS A 45 -5.63 8.20 -12.65
CA LYS A 45 -4.87 7.05 -13.20
C LYS A 45 -5.76 5.81 -13.32
N ILE A 46 -6.59 5.52 -12.31
CA ILE A 46 -7.59 4.43 -12.35
C ILE A 46 -8.61 4.67 -13.46
N ALA A 47 -9.19 5.86 -13.53
CA ALA A 47 -10.17 6.23 -14.56
C ALA A 47 -9.60 5.98 -15.97
N ARG A 48 -8.40 6.50 -16.28
CA ARG A 48 -7.73 6.28 -17.58
C ARG A 48 -7.48 4.80 -17.89
N ALA A 49 -7.14 3.99 -16.88
CA ALA A 49 -6.97 2.54 -17.07
C ALA A 49 -8.30 1.85 -17.42
N VAL A 50 -9.42 2.27 -16.82
CA VAL A 50 -10.76 1.80 -17.22
C VAL A 50 -11.14 2.28 -18.62
N GLU A 51 -10.91 3.56 -18.97
CA GLU A 51 -11.21 4.08 -20.31
C GLU A 51 -10.45 3.33 -21.42
N SER A 52 -9.23 2.83 -21.14
CA SER A 52 -8.42 2.11 -22.14
C SER A 52 -8.88 0.69 -22.47
N VAL A 53 -9.68 0.04 -21.60
CA VAL A 53 -10.16 -1.34 -21.80
C VAL A 53 -11.63 -1.44 -22.24
N VAL A 54 -12.39 -0.35 -22.07
CA VAL A 54 -13.80 -0.22 -22.44
C VAL A 54 -13.92 0.35 -23.87
N PRO A 55 -14.57 -0.34 -24.83
CA PRO A 55 -14.81 0.18 -26.18
C PRO A 55 -15.58 1.50 -26.18
N ALA A 56 -15.32 2.38 -27.15
CA ALA A 56 -15.82 3.75 -27.19
C ALA A 56 -17.36 3.88 -26.99
N GLY A 57 -18.17 2.97 -27.53
CA GLY A 57 -19.62 2.96 -27.31
C GLY A 57 -20.01 2.72 -25.85
N ALA A 58 -19.52 1.63 -25.25
CA ALA A 58 -19.73 1.35 -23.82
C ALA A 58 -19.10 2.40 -22.90
N LEU A 59 -18.05 3.09 -23.34
CA LEU A 59 -17.45 4.20 -22.61
C LEU A 59 -18.35 5.45 -22.61
N SER A 60 -19.07 5.71 -23.72
CA SER A 60 -20.09 6.76 -23.77
C SER A 60 -21.28 6.43 -22.86
N GLU A 61 -21.71 5.17 -22.81
CA GLU A 61 -22.74 4.72 -21.87
C GLU A 61 -22.28 4.87 -20.42
N LEU A 62 -21.04 4.47 -20.09
CA LEU A 62 -20.48 4.60 -18.75
C LEU A 62 -20.38 6.06 -18.30
N LYS A 63 -19.96 6.96 -19.20
CA LYS A 63 -19.89 8.42 -18.95
C LYS A 63 -21.25 9.10 -18.88
N GLY A 64 -22.32 8.43 -19.31
CA GLY A 64 -23.70 8.92 -19.20
C GLY A 64 -24.41 8.59 -17.88
N GLY A 65 -23.71 8.05 -16.88
CA GLY A 65 -24.22 7.86 -15.52
C GLY A 65 -24.17 9.15 -14.70
N LYS A 66 -25.21 9.41 -13.91
CA LYS A 66 -25.39 10.66 -13.14
C LYS A 66 -24.69 10.65 -11.78
N ASP A 67 -24.50 9.46 -11.22
CA ASP A 67 -23.88 9.23 -9.91
C ASP A 67 -23.01 7.96 -9.92
N ALA A 68 -22.24 7.75 -8.85
CA ALA A 68 -21.32 6.62 -8.74
C ALA A 68 -22.02 5.25 -8.75
N GLY A 69 -23.25 5.15 -8.24
CA GLY A 69 -24.04 3.90 -8.25
C GLY A 69 -24.52 3.54 -9.65
N GLU A 70 -25.01 4.53 -10.42
CA GLU A 70 -25.37 4.34 -11.82
C GLU A 70 -24.14 3.97 -12.68
N ILE A 71 -23.00 4.64 -12.46
CA ILE A 71 -21.72 4.32 -13.13
C ILE A 71 -21.26 2.89 -12.78
N MET A 72 -21.31 2.49 -11.51
CA MET A 72 -20.97 1.13 -11.07
C MET A 72 -21.91 0.07 -11.67
N SER A 73 -23.21 0.36 -11.75
CA SER A 73 -24.21 -0.55 -12.35
C SER A 73 -23.94 -0.77 -13.84
N ARG A 74 -23.70 0.31 -14.59
CA ARG A 74 -23.34 0.24 -16.02
C ARG A 74 -22.01 -0.48 -16.26
N LEU A 75 -21.00 -0.24 -15.41
CA LEU A 75 -19.72 -0.96 -15.47
C LEU A 75 -19.89 -2.45 -15.17
N GLY A 76 -20.68 -2.81 -14.16
CA GLY A 76 -21.00 -4.20 -13.81
C GLY A 76 -21.71 -4.93 -14.96
N ALA A 77 -22.72 -4.30 -15.57
CA ALA A 77 -23.41 -4.84 -16.74
C ALA A 77 -22.46 -5.05 -17.93
N TYR A 78 -21.60 -4.07 -18.25
CA TYR A 78 -20.59 -4.20 -19.30
C TYR A 78 -19.62 -5.38 -19.04
N LEU A 79 -19.12 -5.51 -17.80
CA LEU A 79 -18.19 -6.57 -17.41
C LEU A 79 -18.85 -7.97 -17.48
N LEU A 80 -20.09 -8.10 -17.01
CA LEU A 80 -20.86 -9.35 -17.10
C LEU A 80 -21.19 -9.76 -18.55
N GLN A 81 -21.26 -8.80 -19.48
CA GLN A 81 -21.44 -9.06 -20.91
C GLN A 81 -20.13 -9.41 -21.64
N GLN A 82 -18.95 -9.16 -21.06
CA GLN A 82 -17.69 -9.57 -21.69
C GLN A 82 -17.51 -11.08 -21.59
N LYS A 83 -17.27 -11.75 -22.73
CA LYS A 83 -16.77 -13.13 -22.71
C LYS A 83 -15.38 -13.14 -22.04
N PRO A 84 -15.10 -14.04 -21.08
CA PRO A 84 -13.84 -14.02 -20.35
C PRO A 84 -12.61 -14.12 -21.28
N GLU A 85 -12.71 -14.84 -22.40
CA GLU A 85 -11.63 -14.93 -23.39
C GLU A 85 -11.33 -13.61 -24.11
N SER A 86 -12.34 -12.76 -24.36
CA SER A 86 -12.10 -11.45 -24.99
C SER A 86 -11.48 -10.46 -24.00
N LEU A 87 -11.79 -10.57 -22.71
CA LEU A 87 -11.06 -9.87 -21.64
C LEU A 87 -9.63 -10.41 -21.49
N ARG A 88 -9.45 -11.73 -21.40
CA ARG A 88 -8.13 -12.39 -21.30
C ARG A 88 -7.20 -11.96 -22.44
N THR A 89 -7.72 -11.87 -23.67
CA THR A 89 -6.97 -11.38 -24.84
C THR A 89 -6.57 -9.90 -24.69
N LYS A 90 -7.52 -9.02 -24.32
CA LYS A 90 -7.22 -7.59 -24.06
C LYS A 90 -6.20 -7.39 -22.93
N LEU A 91 -6.31 -8.16 -21.84
CA LEU A 91 -5.39 -8.09 -20.70
C LEU A 91 -4.03 -8.74 -21.00
N ALA A 92 -3.93 -9.69 -21.92
CA ALA A 92 -2.66 -10.24 -22.40
C ALA A 92 -1.93 -9.27 -23.35
N ALA A 93 -2.68 -8.45 -24.10
CA ALA A 93 -2.11 -7.36 -24.91
C ALA A 93 -1.58 -6.17 -24.06
N ALA A 94 -1.89 -6.12 -22.76
CA ALA A 94 -1.33 -5.14 -21.84
C ALA A 94 0.02 -5.62 -21.30
N THR A 95 1.09 -4.83 -21.50
CA THR A 95 2.47 -5.17 -21.09
C THR A 95 2.73 -5.07 -19.58
N SER A 96 1.69 -5.10 -18.76
CA SER A 96 1.75 -4.97 -17.30
C SER A 96 1.58 -6.33 -16.62
N PRO A 97 2.40 -6.69 -15.61
CA PRO A 97 2.20 -7.92 -14.86
C PRO A 97 0.82 -7.94 -14.20
N ARG A 98 0.11 -9.05 -14.37
CA ARG A 98 -1.19 -9.32 -13.76
C ARG A 98 -0.99 -10.01 -12.42
N TYR A 99 -1.90 -9.82 -11.48
CA TYR A 99 -1.84 -10.45 -10.16
C TYR A 99 -3.18 -11.09 -9.79
N GLY A 100 -3.12 -12.21 -9.10
CA GLY A 100 -4.28 -12.93 -8.56
C GLY A 100 -3.91 -13.73 -7.31
N VAL A 101 -4.86 -14.49 -6.79
CA VAL A 101 -4.60 -15.59 -5.85
C VAL A 101 -4.33 -16.88 -6.62
N ASP A 102 -3.73 -17.87 -5.97
CA ASP A 102 -3.62 -19.21 -6.54
C ASP A 102 -4.93 -19.99 -6.41
N GLU A 103 -5.23 -20.86 -7.39
CA GLU A 103 -6.43 -21.73 -7.34
C GLU A 103 -6.21 -22.94 -6.43
N ASP A 104 -4.95 -23.36 -6.21
CA ASP A 104 -4.59 -24.42 -5.25
C ASP A 104 -4.45 -23.89 -3.80
N ASP A 105 -4.05 -22.63 -3.64
CA ASP A 105 -3.62 -22.03 -2.36
C ASP A 105 -4.00 -20.53 -2.28
N PRO A 106 -5.17 -20.20 -1.70
CA PRO A 106 -5.66 -18.82 -1.62
C PRO A 106 -4.78 -17.84 -0.83
N ASP A 107 -3.86 -18.31 0.02
CA ASP A 107 -2.92 -17.46 0.76
C ASP A 107 -1.68 -17.08 -0.09
N VAL A 108 -1.51 -17.68 -1.28
CA VAL A 108 -0.41 -17.40 -2.22
C VAL A 108 -0.86 -16.42 -3.30
N ALA A 109 -0.07 -15.35 -3.49
CA ALA A 109 -0.26 -14.43 -4.60
C ALA A 109 0.46 -14.95 -5.85
N VAL A 110 -0.24 -14.93 -6.98
CA VAL A 110 0.29 -15.32 -8.29
C VAL A 110 0.50 -14.06 -9.12
N ARG A 111 1.71 -13.90 -9.66
CA ARG A 111 2.04 -12.94 -10.71
C ARG A 111 2.03 -13.66 -12.06
N VAL A 112 1.35 -13.10 -13.05
CA VAL A 112 1.39 -13.56 -14.45
C VAL A 112 1.90 -12.42 -15.32
N ASP A 113 3.13 -12.56 -15.81
CA ASP A 113 3.78 -11.56 -16.68
C ASP A 113 3.16 -11.54 -18.09
N ALA A 114 3.57 -10.55 -18.89
CA ALA A 114 3.01 -10.29 -20.22
C ALA A 114 3.40 -11.35 -21.27
N ASP A 115 4.48 -12.08 -21.02
CA ASP A 115 4.91 -13.28 -21.76
C ASP A 115 4.11 -14.55 -21.37
N GLY A 116 3.28 -14.47 -20.32
CA GLY A 116 2.57 -15.59 -19.72
C GLY A 116 3.33 -16.30 -18.59
N THR A 117 4.52 -15.85 -18.21
CA THR A 117 5.30 -16.47 -17.12
C THR A 117 4.57 -16.34 -15.78
N VAL A 118 4.32 -17.48 -15.13
CA VAL A 118 3.60 -17.58 -13.85
C VAL A 118 4.59 -17.69 -12.69
N THR A 119 4.49 -16.80 -11.71
CA THR A 119 5.33 -16.78 -10.51
C THR A 119 4.48 -16.77 -9.25
N ARG A 120 4.60 -17.82 -8.40
CA ARG A 120 4.03 -17.85 -7.04
C ARG A 120 4.87 -16.98 -6.08
N GLY A 121 4.22 -16.25 -5.18
CA GLY A 121 4.86 -15.32 -4.26
C GLY A 121 3.89 -14.67 -3.27
N ARG A 122 4.26 -13.49 -2.76
CA ARG A 122 3.43 -12.70 -1.84
C ARG A 122 3.76 -11.22 -1.94
N PHE A 123 2.86 -10.35 -1.50
CA PHE A 123 3.18 -8.93 -1.32
C PHE A 123 3.91 -8.69 0.02
N ASP A 124 4.82 -7.72 0.05
CA ASP A 124 5.41 -7.21 1.29
C ASP A 124 4.60 -6.04 1.88
N ALA A 125 5.01 -5.56 3.06
CA ALA A 125 4.33 -4.46 3.76
C ALA A 125 4.40 -3.10 3.03
N ALA A 126 5.21 -3.00 1.95
CA ALA A 126 5.27 -1.86 1.05
C ALA A 126 4.58 -2.15 -0.31
N SER A 127 3.74 -3.19 -0.37
CA SER A 127 2.99 -3.66 -1.54
C SER A 127 3.84 -4.09 -2.74
N ASN A 128 5.10 -4.47 -2.53
CA ASN A 128 5.95 -5.04 -3.59
C ASN A 128 5.73 -6.55 -3.68
N PHE A 129 5.60 -7.09 -4.89
CA PHE A 129 5.53 -8.53 -5.09
C PHE A 129 6.92 -9.18 -4.91
N VAL A 130 7.00 -10.16 -4.01
CA VAL A 130 8.22 -10.93 -3.70
C VAL A 130 8.00 -12.39 -4.11
N PRO A 131 8.73 -12.92 -5.11
CA PRO A 131 8.65 -14.33 -5.51
C PRO A 131 9.01 -15.29 -4.36
N ALA A 132 8.32 -16.44 -4.28
CA ALA A 132 8.52 -17.41 -3.21
C ALA A 132 9.97 -17.94 -3.12
N ALA A 133 10.64 -18.12 -4.26
CA ALA A 133 12.06 -18.51 -4.32
C ALA A 133 12.98 -17.53 -3.58
N VAL A 134 12.77 -16.21 -3.77
CA VAL A 134 13.55 -15.15 -3.12
C VAL A 134 13.30 -15.12 -1.60
N VAL A 135 12.10 -15.52 -1.15
CA VAL A 135 11.80 -15.68 0.29
C VAL A 135 12.54 -16.88 0.88
N ALA A 136 12.56 -18.01 0.17
CA ALA A 136 13.26 -19.23 0.61
C ALA A 136 14.77 -19.01 0.74
N GLU A 137 15.42 -18.41 -0.27
CA GLU A 137 16.85 -18.08 -0.23
C GLU A 137 17.21 -17.15 0.94
N ARG A 138 16.39 -16.12 1.19
CA ARG A 138 16.60 -15.19 2.31
C ARG A 138 16.49 -15.88 3.67
N LYS A 139 15.67 -16.93 3.80
CA LYS A 139 15.57 -17.73 5.04
C LYS A 139 16.85 -18.56 5.26
N ASN A 140 17.23 -19.37 4.27
CA ASN A 140 18.44 -20.21 4.33
C ASN A 140 19.72 -19.39 4.63
N LYS A 141 19.86 -18.22 3.98
CA LYS A 141 21.03 -17.34 4.17
C LYS A 141 21.11 -16.69 5.55
N ASN A 142 20.01 -16.63 6.30
CA ASN A 142 19.99 -16.07 7.66
C ASN A 142 20.26 -17.12 8.74
N GLU A 143 19.87 -18.39 8.53
CA GLU A 143 20.20 -19.50 9.44
C GLU A 143 21.68 -19.93 9.33
N SER A 144 22.31 -19.79 8.16
CA SER A 144 23.73 -20.10 7.95
C SER A 144 24.74 -19.13 8.58
N ARG A 145 24.30 -18.15 9.39
CA ARG A 145 25.16 -17.14 10.00
C ARG A 145 25.58 -17.56 11.43
N PRO A 146 26.86 -17.90 11.69
CA PRO A 146 27.28 -18.40 12.99
C PRO A 146 27.09 -17.35 14.09
N LYS A 147 26.53 -17.78 15.23
CA LYS A 147 26.26 -16.91 16.39
C LYS A 147 27.58 -16.29 16.89
N PRO A 148 27.67 -14.95 17.06
CA PRO A 148 28.87 -14.33 17.60
C PRO A 148 29.10 -14.82 19.03
N ARG A 149 30.31 -15.32 19.32
CA ARG A 149 30.71 -15.70 20.69
C ARG A 149 30.65 -14.47 21.59
N LYS A 150 29.97 -14.60 22.74
CA LYS A 150 29.99 -13.57 23.79
C LYS A 150 31.44 -13.35 24.26
N PRO A 151 31.99 -12.12 24.26
CA PRO A 151 33.24 -11.84 24.95
C PRO A 151 33.06 -12.01 26.46
N ALA A 152 34.12 -12.43 27.15
CA ALA A 152 34.06 -12.79 28.56
C ALA A 152 33.90 -11.58 29.50
N GLN A 153 33.23 -11.83 30.61
CA GLN A 153 33.02 -10.90 31.72
C GLN A 153 34.36 -10.54 32.39
N LYS A 154 34.70 -9.24 32.46
CA LYS A 154 35.81 -8.76 33.30
C LYS A 154 35.26 -7.92 34.45
N GLN A 155 35.31 -8.51 35.66
CA GLN A 155 34.90 -7.84 36.89
C GLN A 155 36.01 -6.89 37.36
N GLN A 156 35.66 -5.68 37.78
CA GLN A 156 36.46 -4.85 38.69
C GLN A 156 35.51 -4.19 39.68
N ALA A 157 35.86 -4.23 40.97
CA ALA A 157 34.99 -3.77 42.05
C ALA A 157 35.81 -3.12 43.19
N SER A 158 35.74 -1.79 43.29
CA SER A 158 36.18 -0.98 44.44
C SER A 158 35.85 0.50 44.20
N GLY A 159 35.19 1.26 45.08
CA GLY A 159 34.48 0.85 46.30
C GLY A 159 34.08 2.03 47.20
N ARG A 160 33.10 1.77 48.09
CA ARG A 160 32.91 2.41 49.41
C ARG A 160 32.61 3.93 49.52
N ALA A 161 31.30 4.22 49.57
CA ALA A 161 30.62 5.09 50.55
C ALA A 161 30.89 6.62 50.51
N VAL A 162 30.11 7.53 51.12
CA VAL A 162 28.99 7.49 52.12
C VAL A 162 27.98 8.62 51.73
N ALA A 163 26.77 8.89 52.27
CA ALA A 163 25.96 8.38 53.39
C ALA A 163 24.43 8.65 53.13
N ARG A 164 23.68 9.06 54.16
CA ARG A 164 22.32 9.68 54.15
C ARG A 164 22.30 10.78 55.24
N PRO A 165 21.36 11.74 55.19
CA PRO A 165 20.27 11.65 56.17
C PRO A 165 18.86 11.79 55.56
N ARG A 166 17.83 11.65 56.40
CA ARG A 166 16.40 11.82 56.06
C ARG A 166 15.96 13.28 56.31
N LYS A 167 14.91 13.72 55.62
CA LYS A 167 13.80 14.47 56.27
C LYS A 167 12.47 13.97 55.71
N ALA A 168 11.40 14.08 56.48
CA ALA A 168 10.08 13.58 56.14
C ALA A 168 8.99 14.47 56.76
N GLU A 169 8.05 14.91 55.93
CA GLU A 169 6.77 15.54 56.25
C GLU A 169 5.83 15.14 55.10
N SER A 170 4.90 14.20 55.27
CA SER A 170 3.59 14.30 55.94
C SER A 170 2.47 14.85 55.02
N ARG A 171 1.56 13.95 54.61
CA ARG A 171 0.23 14.33 54.10
C ARG A 171 -0.63 14.86 55.26
N PRO A 172 -1.69 15.65 54.98
CA PRO A 172 -3.00 15.00 54.83
C PRO A 172 -3.85 15.51 53.64
N ARG A 173 -4.89 14.74 53.29
CA ARG A 173 -6.11 15.20 52.59
C ARG A 173 -7.24 15.32 53.64
N PRO A 174 -7.95 16.44 53.71
CA PRO A 174 -9.37 16.51 53.25
C PRO A 174 -9.51 16.84 51.73
N SER A 175 -10.66 17.20 51.14
CA SER A 175 -12.03 17.43 51.66
C SER A 175 -13.11 17.10 50.59
N LEU A 176 -14.38 17.33 50.92
CA LEU A 176 -15.53 17.51 50.01
C LEU A 176 -16.09 18.95 50.12
N ALA A 177 -17.12 19.23 49.30
CA ALA A 177 -17.98 20.42 49.21
C ALA A 177 -17.48 21.57 48.30
N ALA A 178 -18.30 22.13 47.40
CA ALA A 178 -19.69 21.77 47.01
C ALA A 178 -19.90 22.00 45.50
#